data_AF-A0A7X9BXB1-F1
#
_entry.id   AF-A0A7X9BXB1-F1
#
_cell.length_a   1.000
_cell.length_b   1.000
_cell.length_c   1.000
_cell.angle_alpha   90.00
_cell.angle_beta   90.00
_cell.angle_gamma   90.00
#
_symmetry.space_group_name_H-M   'P 1'
#
loop_
_entity.id
_entity.type
_entity.pdbx_description
1 polymer ?
#
loop_
_entity_poly.entity_id
_entity_poly.type
_entity_poly.pdbx_seq_one_letter_code
_entity_poly.pdbx_strand_id
1 'polypeptide(L)'
;MNDKTMVRDLIRTNISQRKQISDKIMPTFFLFMALVSIMTTLGIILVLVTDASKFFSAVPLSEIFSTNLAPLSANPSFGILPLITGTIMTTIIAMLVAVPIGLAAAIYLSQFAPA
;
A
#
# COMPACT_ATOMS: atom_id res chain seq x y z
N MET A 1 -24.69 47.00 33.53
CA MET A 1 -23.83 45.88 33.09
C MET A 1 -24.27 45.48 31.69
N ASN A 2 -23.31 45.39 30.77
CA ASN A 2 -23.53 45.51 29.32
C ASN A 2 -23.74 44.13 28.66
N ASP A 3 -24.94 43.87 28.15
CA ASP A 3 -25.36 42.58 27.55
C ASP A 3 -24.40 42.08 26.43
N LYS A 4 -23.77 43.02 25.71
CA LYS A 4 -22.80 42.73 24.64
C LYS A 4 -21.50 42.07 25.14
N THR A 5 -21.11 42.25 26.41
CA THR A 5 -19.92 41.57 26.96
C THR A 5 -20.22 40.12 27.31
N MET A 6 -21.42 39.84 27.82
CA MET A 6 -21.86 38.49 28.17
C MET A 6 -21.96 37.58 26.93
N VAL A 7 -22.55 38.06 25.82
CA VAL A 7 -22.65 37.29 24.57
C VAL A 7 -21.25 36.97 23.99
N ARG A 8 -20.31 37.91 24.11
CA ARG A 8 -18.92 37.71 23.64
C ARG A 8 -18.18 36.65 24.45
N ASP A 9 -18.40 36.61 25.76
CA ASP A 9 -17.77 35.61 26.62
C ASP A 9 -18.36 34.22 26.35
N LEU A 10 -19.68 34.10 26.18
CA LEU A 10 -20.34 32.84 25.82
C LEU A 10 -19.84 32.26 24.49
N ILE A 11 -19.62 33.09 23.48
CA ILE A 11 -19.07 32.66 22.18
C ILE A 11 -17.62 32.18 22.34
N ARG A 12 -16.79 32.88 23.14
CA ARG A 12 -15.40 32.48 23.40
C ARG A 12 -15.30 31.14 24.13
N THR A 13 -16.15 30.90 25.13
CA THR A 13 -16.15 29.62 25.86
C THR A 13 -16.53 28.45 24.95
N ASN A 14 -17.51 28.63 24.06
CA ASN A 14 -17.97 27.57 23.16
C ASN A 14 -16.91 27.19 22.10
N ILE A 15 -16.26 28.19 21.50
CA ILE A 15 -15.18 27.98 20.51
C ILE A 15 -13.96 27.34 21.18
N SER A 16 -13.59 27.76 22.40
CA SER A 16 -12.49 27.17 23.18
C SER A 16 -12.77 25.72 23.56
N GLN A 17 -14.00 25.40 24.00
CA GLN A 17 -14.40 24.02 24.34
C GLN A 17 -14.39 23.10 23.11
N ARG A 18 -14.90 23.56 21.95
CA ARG A 18 -14.84 22.79 20.69
C ARG A 18 -13.39 22.52 20.24
N LYS A 19 -12.52 23.54 20.33
CA LYS A 19 -11.12 23.42 19.95
C LYS A 19 -10.38 22.41 20.84
N GLN A 20 -10.63 22.45 22.14
CA GLN A 20 -10.00 21.55 23.11
C GLN A 20 -10.43 20.07 22.95
N ILE A 21 -11.68 19.81 22.53
CA ILE A 21 -12.17 18.46 22.20
C ILE A 21 -11.51 17.96 20.90
N SER A 22 -11.45 18.81 19.87
CA SER A 22 -10.83 18.48 18.59
C SER A 22 -9.33 18.18 18.73
N ASP A 23 -8.61 18.98 19.52
CA ASP A 23 -7.17 18.80 19.77
C ASP A 23 -6.85 17.47 20.49
N LYS A 24 -7.82 16.88 21.20
CA LYS A 24 -7.64 15.61 21.91
C LYS A 24 -8.12 14.39 21.13
N ILE A 25 -9.19 14.54 20.33
CA ILE A 25 -9.75 13.48 19.49
C ILE A 25 -8.84 13.15 18.30
N MET A 26 -8.29 14.16 17.63
CA MET A 26 -7.47 14.00 16.43
C MET A 26 -6.23 13.10 16.64
N PRO A 27 -5.37 13.32 17.66
CA PRO A 27 -4.20 12.46 17.88
C PRO A 27 -4.61 11.05 18.33
N THR A 28 -5.69 10.90 19.09
CA THR A 28 -6.18 9.58 19.53
C THR A 28 -6.69 8.77 18.34
N PHE A 29 -7.42 9.41 17.43
CA PHE A 29 -7.90 8.78 16.19
C PHE A 29 -6.75 8.35 15.28
N PHE A 30 -5.75 9.22 15.07
CA PHE A 30 -4.57 8.87 14.28
C PHE A 30 -3.74 7.76 14.92
N LEU A 31 -3.61 7.76 16.25
CA LEU A 31 -2.93 6.68 16.96
C LEU A 31 -3.68 5.36 16.76
N PHE A 32 -5.00 5.36 16.84
CA PHE A 32 -5.81 4.17 16.57
C PHE A 32 -5.63 3.65 15.14
N MET A 33 -5.71 4.55 14.13
CA MET A 33 -5.47 4.20 12.73
C MET A 33 -4.06 3.61 12.51
N ALA A 34 -3.03 4.22 13.12
CA ALA A 34 -1.67 3.72 13.05
C ALA A 34 -1.53 2.34 13.71
N LEU A 35 -2.16 2.14 14.87
CA LEU A 35 -2.16 0.86 15.58
C LEU A 35 -2.81 -0.24 14.74
N VAL A 36 -3.94 0.06 14.10
CA VAL A 36 -4.64 -0.86 13.18
C VAL A 36 -3.76 -1.18 11.96
N SER A 37 -3.06 -0.21 11.38
CA SER A 37 -2.14 -0.44 10.26
C SER A 37 -1.00 -1.40 10.63
N ILE A 38 -0.37 -1.19 11.79
CA ILE A 38 0.70 -2.07 12.29
C ILE A 38 0.14 -3.47 12.58
N MET A 39 -1.00 -3.56 13.25
CA MET A 39 -1.68 -4.83 13.54
C MET A 39 -1.98 -5.62 12.25
N THR A 40 -2.48 -4.93 11.22
CA THR A 40 -2.79 -5.54 9.91
C THR A 40 -1.51 -6.03 9.24
N THR A 41 -0.44 -5.26 9.28
CA THR A 41 0.86 -5.64 8.74
C THR A 41 1.41 -6.89 9.43
N LEU A 42 1.33 -6.96 10.76
CA LEU A 42 1.70 -8.16 11.52
C LEU A 42 0.83 -9.36 11.15
N GLY A 43 -0.48 -9.17 10.98
CA GLY A 43 -1.40 -10.21 10.52
C GLY A 43 -1.01 -10.77 9.16
N ILE A 44 -0.69 -9.91 8.19
CA ILE A 44 -0.22 -10.32 6.86
C ILE A 44 1.06 -11.15 6.98
N ILE A 45 2.03 -10.70 7.76
CA ILE A 45 3.29 -11.44 7.96
C ILE A 45 3.03 -12.83 8.54
N LEU A 46 2.17 -12.94 9.56
CA LEU A 46 1.84 -14.23 10.18
C LEU A 46 1.20 -15.20 9.18
N VAL A 47 0.22 -14.74 8.41
CA VAL A 47 -0.42 -15.55 7.36
C VAL A 47 0.62 -16.03 6.35
N LEU A 48 1.43 -15.10 5.81
CA LEU A 48 2.48 -15.44 4.84
C LEU A 48 3.48 -16.47 5.38
N VAL A 49 3.91 -16.35 6.64
CA VAL A 49 4.85 -17.31 7.24
C VAL A 49 4.20 -18.68 7.40
N THR A 50 2.95 -18.74 7.88
CA THR A 50 2.26 -20.03 8.05
C THR A 50 1.98 -20.72 6.72
N ASP A 51 1.57 -19.97 5.70
CA ASP A 51 1.30 -20.52 4.37
C ASP A 51 2.58 -20.89 3.63
N ALA A 52 3.64 -20.09 3.76
CA ALA A 52 4.96 -20.43 3.22
C ALA A 52 5.50 -21.72 3.87
N SER A 53 5.38 -21.88 5.19
CA SER A 53 5.83 -23.11 5.86
C SER A 53 5.08 -24.36 5.39
N LYS A 54 3.75 -24.27 5.19
CA LYS A 54 2.96 -25.36 4.59
C LYS A 54 3.36 -25.64 3.14
N PHE A 55 3.62 -24.59 2.36
CA PHE A 55 4.04 -24.70 0.97
C PHE A 55 5.40 -25.42 0.84
N PHE A 56 6.39 -25.04 1.64
CA PHE A 56 7.70 -25.72 1.65
C PHE A 56 7.63 -27.16 2.19
N SER A 57 6.63 -27.50 3.00
CA SER A 57 6.39 -28.89 3.43
C SER A 57 5.78 -29.74 2.32
N ALA A 58 5.00 -29.13 1.42
CA ALA A 58 4.33 -29.81 0.32
C ALA A 58 5.17 -29.86 -0.97
N VAL A 59 6.07 -28.89 -1.17
CA VAL A 59 6.88 -28.75 -2.40
C VAL A 59 8.36 -28.87 -2.06
N PRO A 60 9.07 -29.92 -2.53
CA PRO A 60 10.49 -30.06 -2.29
C PRO A 60 11.29 -28.97 -3.02
N LEU A 61 12.34 -28.43 -2.36
CA LEU A 61 13.18 -27.35 -2.89
C LEU A 61 13.88 -27.68 -4.23
N SER A 62 13.97 -28.97 -4.59
CA SER A 62 14.50 -29.42 -5.89
C SER A 62 13.55 -29.15 -7.05
N GLU A 63 12.24 -29.07 -6.81
CA GLU A 63 11.23 -28.80 -7.83
C GLU A 63 11.07 -27.30 -8.12
N ILE A 64 11.61 -26.45 -7.23
CA ILE A 64 11.64 -24.98 -7.39
C ILE A 64 12.41 -24.55 -8.65
N PHE A 65 13.46 -25.30 -9.01
CA PHE A 65 14.23 -25.08 -10.24
C PHE A 65 13.64 -25.79 -11.47
N SER A 66 12.50 -26.47 -11.34
CA SER A 66 11.82 -27.12 -12.47
C SER A 66 11.23 -26.07 -13.42
N THR A 67 11.26 -26.37 -14.71
CA THR A 67 10.67 -25.53 -15.78
C THR A 67 9.14 -25.71 -15.86
N ASN A 68 8.58 -26.70 -15.17
CA ASN A 68 7.15 -27.00 -15.22
C ASN A 68 6.40 -26.23 -14.12
N LEU A 69 5.41 -25.44 -14.54
CA LEU A 69 4.43 -24.81 -13.65
C LEU A 69 3.05 -25.35 -14.03
N ALA A 70 2.53 -26.27 -13.22
CA ALA A 70 1.26 -26.95 -13.46
C ALA A 70 0.43 -27.02 -12.17
N PRO A 71 -0.09 -25.89 -11.68
CA PRO A 71 -0.82 -25.80 -10.40
C PRO A 71 -2.18 -26.51 -10.42
N LEU A 72 -2.71 -26.84 -11.61
CA LEU A 72 -4.02 -27.47 -11.81
C LEU A 72 -3.90 -28.96 -12.20
N SER A 73 -2.69 -29.50 -12.32
CA SER A 73 -2.44 -30.88 -12.72
C SER A 73 -2.53 -31.84 -11.55
N ALA A 74 -2.85 -33.11 -11.83
CA ALA A 74 -2.96 -34.18 -10.82
C ALA A 74 -1.68 -34.38 -9.98
N ASN A 75 -0.51 -33.99 -10.50
CA ASN A 75 0.73 -33.80 -9.76
C ASN A 75 1.06 -32.30 -9.81
N PRO A 76 0.81 -31.53 -8.72
CA PRO A 76 1.01 -30.09 -8.73
C PRO A 76 2.50 -29.75 -8.72
N SER A 77 2.98 -29.10 -9.78
CA SER A 77 4.38 -28.67 -9.93
C SER A 77 4.46 -27.14 -9.88
N PHE A 78 5.31 -26.61 -8.99
CA PHE A 78 5.45 -25.18 -8.71
C PHE A 78 6.85 -24.68 -9.05
N GLY A 79 7.27 -24.84 -10.31
CA GLY A 79 8.52 -24.26 -10.79
C GLY A 79 8.53 -22.73 -10.67
N ILE A 80 9.58 -22.15 -10.08
CA ILE A 80 9.71 -20.68 -9.95
C ILE A 80 10.19 -20.04 -11.26
N LEU A 81 10.88 -20.79 -12.11
CA LEU A 81 11.43 -20.28 -13.38
C LEU A 81 10.36 -19.62 -14.27
N PRO A 82 9.21 -20.26 -14.55
CA PRO A 82 8.14 -19.64 -15.34
C PRO A 82 7.55 -18.35 -14.73
N LEU A 83 7.54 -18.21 -13.39
CA LEU A 83 7.07 -17.00 -12.71
C LEU A 83 8.05 -15.84 -12.90
N ILE A 84 9.35 -16.12 -12.78
CA ILE A 84 10.41 -15.13 -13.02
C ILE A 84 10.40 -14.70 -14.48
N THR A 85 10.38 -15.65 -15.43
CA THR A 85 10.37 -15.32 -16.85
C THR A 85 9.11 -14.55 -17.25
N GLY A 86 7.95 -14.89 -16.70
CA GLY A 86 6.72 -14.14 -16.87
C GLY A 86 6.85 -12.69 -16.39
N THR A 87 7.39 -12.48 -15.19
CA THR A 87 7.59 -11.13 -14.62
C THR A 87 8.58 -10.29 -15.45
N ILE A 88 9.68 -10.90 -15.90
CA ILE A 88 10.66 -10.24 -16.78
C ILE A 88 10.00 -9.86 -18.10
N MET A 89 9.25 -10.77 -18.71
CA MET A 89 8.59 -10.55 -20.00
C MET A 89 7.54 -9.43 -19.91
N THR A 90 6.71 -9.42 -18.86
CA THR A 90 5.76 -8.33 -18.61
C THR A 90 6.46 -7.00 -18.35
N THR A 91 7.56 -7.00 -17.60
CA THR A 91 8.34 -5.78 -17.30
C THR A 91 8.97 -5.21 -18.56
N ILE A 92 9.53 -6.05 -19.44
CA ILE A 92 10.10 -5.62 -20.72
C ILE A 92 9.02 -5.00 -21.61
N ILE A 93 7.87 -5.65 -21.76
CA ILE A 93 6.76 -5.10 -22.55
C ILE A 93 6.28 -3.78 -21.95
N ALA A 94 6.13 -3.71 -20.62
CA ALA A 94 5.75 -2.49 -19.94
C ALA A 94 6.75 -1.35 -20.20
N MET A 95 8.06 -1.62 -20.13
CA MET A 95 9.09 -0.62 -20.44
C MET A 95 9.04 -0.20 -21.91
N LEU A 96 8.86 -1.13 -22.85
CA LEU A 96 8.76 -0.80 -24.28
C LEU A 96 7.61 0.15 -24.60
N VAL A 97 6.53 0.13 -23.82
CA VAL A 97 5.38 1.04 -23.98
C VAL A 97 5.53 2.30 -23.14
N ALA A 98 5.94 2.17 -21.87
CA ALA A 98 6.03 3.28 -20.94
C ALA A 98 7.17 4.26 -21.28
N VAL A 99 8.31 3.76 -21.78
CA VAL A 99 9.47 4.60 -22.14
C VAL A 99 9.16 5.57 -23.29
N PRO A 100 8.65 5.15 -24.46
CA PRO A 100 8.37 6.09 -25.55
C PRO A 100 7.28 7.10 -25.17
N ILE A 101 6.23 6.68 -24.45
CA ILE A 101 5.16 7.58 -24.00
C ILE A 101 5.68 8.58 -22.97
N GLY A 102 6.45 8.10 -21.98
CA GLY A 102 7.04 8.94 -20.94
C GLY A 102 8.05 9.94 -21.49
N LEU A 103 8.90 9.50 -22.43
CA LEU A 103 9.86 10.37 -23.10
C LEU A 103 9.16 11.43 -23.97
N ALA A 104 8.13 11.04 -24.73
CA ALA A 104 7.34 11.98 -25.53
C ALA A 104 6.65 13.03 -24.64
N ALA A 105 6.07 12.62 -23.51
CA ALA A 105 5.46 13.53 -22.54
C ALA A 105 6.49 14.47 -21.91
N ALA A 106 7.68 13.97 -21.54
CA ALA A 106 8.77 14.76 -20.99
C ALA A 106 9.28 15.81 -21.99
N ILE A 107 9.47 15.43 -23.25
CA ILE A 107 9.89 16.35 -24.32
C ILE A 107 8.82 17.42 -24.56
N TYR A 108 7.54 17.02 -24.64
CA TYR A 108 6.44 17.97 -24.80
C TYR A 108 6.42 18.99 -23.65
N LEU A 109 6.50 18.54 -22.40
CA LEU A 109 6.50 19.44 -21.25
C LEU A 109 7.73 20.37 -21.26
N SER A 110 8.92 19.88 -21.62
CA SER A 110 10.12 20.70 -21.73
C SER A 110 10.04 21.78 -22.81
N GLN A 111 9.27 21.54 -23.87
CA GLN A 111 9.16 22.46 -25.02
C GLN A 111 8.00 23.46 -24.85
N PHE A 112 6.89 23.03 -24.24
CA PHE A 112 5.64 23.80 -24.15
C PHE A 112 5.35 24.35 -22.74
N ALA A 113 6.07 23.88 -21.72
CA ALA A 113 6.05 24.45 -20.37
C ALA A 113 7.46 24.80 -19.84
N PRO A 114 8.33 25.48 -20.61
CA PRO A 114 9.42 26.21 -19.98
C PRO A 114 8.78 27.36 -19.16
N ALA A 115 9.07 27.39 -17.86
CA ALA A 115 8.64 28.46 -16.96
C ALA A 115 9.17 29.83 -17.40
#